data_AF-A0A849ZDX7-F1
#
_entry.id   AF-A0A849ZDX7-F1
#
_cell.length_a   1.000
_cell.length_b   1.000
_cell.length_c   1.000
_cell.angle_alpha   90.00
_cell.angle_beta   90.00
_cell.angle_gamma   90.00
#
_symmetry.space_group_name_H-M   'P 1'
#
loop_
_entity.id
_entity.type
_entity.pdbx_description
1 polymer ?
#
loop_
_entity_poly.entity_id
_entity_poly.type
_entity_poly.pdbx_seq_one_letter_code
_entity_poly.pdbx_strand_id
1 'polypeptide(L)'
;MRLSVPVFTFLATTFGVSDALAVSSYVSDLPHGSVNRCAPCHTNPNPGGSARTAFGNAYASNSRNWGPSLASLDSDGDGITNGVELQDPAGAWTPGQPSPGNPAMVSSPGHSFSTPGERALVLSEVRIDQPQVIEILNPTATAIDAGGMYLYTGDAGFQIPSGQPANTAIPPGGTLRVLLNSSSPNVPGRISEPASSGLGTFGSADFVSLHWINDNSNTFNVYWTLTDYVQWGAAGQARESTAASAGQWTAGQFVPAPVAGRDIEFDGIGGGLADWLTDAPATLGALNAECLLQGLLGQRALDAAQVYAPDSNGDGVLNIADPVRRIADAAAAP
;
A
#
# COMPACT_ATOMS: atom_id res chain seq x y z
N MET A 1 25.43 -25.97 -78.23
CA MET A 1 25.66 -24.63 -77.66
C MET A 1 25.37 -24.75 -76.17
N ARG A 2 26.38 -24.68 -75.31
CA ARG A 2 26.25 -24.98 -73.87
C ARG A 2 25.69 -23.74 -73.15
N LEU A 3 24.59 -23.88 -72.42
CA LEU A 3 24.08 -22.84 -71.52
C LEU A 3 24.84 -22.87 -70.19
N SER A 4 25.39 -21.73 -69.78
CA SER A 4 25.95 -21.49 -68.44
C SER A 4 24.84 -21.05 -67.50
N VAL A 5 24.79 -21.63 -66.30
CA VAL A 5 23.97 -21.15 -65.17
C VAL A 5 24.91 -20.51 -64.15
N PRO A 6 24.65 -19.29 -63.64
CA PRO A 6 25.51 -18.67 -62.64
C PRO A 6 25.16 -19.21 -61.25
N VAL A 7 26.21 -19.55 -60.48
CA VAL A 7 26.10 -19.87 -59.05
C VAL A 7 26.08 -18.55 -58.28
N PHE A 8 24.99 -18.27 -57.57
CA PHE A 8 24.91 -17.15 -56.62
C PHE A 8 25.29 -17.65 -55.23
N THR A 9 26.44 -17.19 -54.73
CA THR A 9 26.87 -17.42 -53.35
C THR A 9 26.13 -16.47 -52.42
N PHE A 10 25.24 -16.99 -51.58
CA PHE A 10 24.58 -16.22 -50.52
C PHE A 10 25.55 -16.07 -49.32
N LEU A 11 26.05 -14.87 -49.09
CA LEU A 11 26.82 -14.54 -47.88
C LEU A 11 25.83 -14.20 -46.77
N ALA A 12 25.62 -15.12 -45.83
CA ALA A 12 24.80 -14.88 -44.65
C ALA A 12 25.56 -13.98 -43.67
N THR A 13 25.25 -12.69 -43.66
CA THR A 13 25.66 -11.78 -42.59
C THR A 13 24.86 -12.09 -41.33
N THR A 14 25.49 -12.77 -40.37
CA THR A 14 24.96 -12.92 -39.02
C THR A 14 25.00 -11.54 -38.36
N PHE A 15 23.83 -10.88 -38.28
CA PHE A 15 23.65 -9.77 -37.36
C PHE A 15 23.68 -10.35 -35.95
N GLY A 16 24.74 -10.06 -35.20
CA GLY A 16 24.75 -10.24 -33.76
C GLY A 16 23.69 -9.32 -33.18
N VAL A 17 22.54 -9.89 -32.81
CA VAL A 17 21.60 -9.21 -31.94
C VAL A 17 22.27 -9.19 -30.58
N SER A 18 22.92 -8.07 -30.24
CA SER A 18 23.26 -7.81 -28.85
C SER A 18 21.93 -7.76 -28.12
N ASP A 19 21.64 -8.76 -27.31
CA ASP A 19 20.53 -8.69 -26.37
C ASP A 19 20.67 -7.36 -25.63
N ALA A 20 19.65 -6.52 -25.73
CA ALA A 20 19.48 -5.41 -24.84
C ALA A 20 19.28 -6.01 -23.44
N LEU A 21 20.38 -6.29 -22.75
CA LEU A 21 20.41 -6.65 -21.33
C LEU A 21 19.99 -5.40 -20.56
N ALA A 22 18.69 -5.15 -20.55
CA ALA A 22 18.08 -3.99 -19.96
C ALA A 22 18.15 -4.11 -18.42
N VAL A 23 19.14 -3.47 -17.80
CA VAL A 23 19.06 -2.74 -16.51
C VAL A 23 18.49 -3.50 -15.28
N SER A 24 18.24 -4.81 -15.36
CA SER A 24 17.57 -5.58 -14.30
C SER A 24 18.48 -6.05 -13.17
N SER A 25 19.82 -5.97 -13.33
CA SER A 25 20.78 -6.42 -12.31
C SER A 25 20.83 -5.52 -11.08
N TYR A 26 20.50 -4.22 -11.22
CA TYR A 26 20.55 -3.29 -10.08
C TYR A 26 19.46 -3.55 -9.06
N VAL A 27 18.34 -4.15 -9.47
CA VAL A 27 17.29 -4.59 -8.54
C VAL A 27 17.80 -5.71 -7.63
N SER A 28 18.68 -6.59 -8.15
CA SER A 28 19.33 -7.61 -7.32
C SER A 28 20.49 -7.08 -6.46
N ASP A 29 20.86 -5.81 -6.61
CA ASP A 29 21.91 -5.14 -5.83
C ASP A 29 21.33 -4.35 -4.63
N LEU A 30 20.05 -4.55 -4.33
CA LEU A 30 19.34 -3.97 -3.19
C LEU A 30 18.74 -5.08 -2.31
N PRO A 31 18.72 -4.93 -0.97
CA PRO A 31 17.97 -5.83 -0.11
C PRO A 31 16.49 -5.80 -0.51
N HIS A 32 15.87 -6.98 -0.60
CA HIS A 32 14.47 -7.15 -1.05
C HIS A 32 14.12 -6.50 -2.39
N GLY A 33 15.07 -6.23 -3.27
CA GLY A 33 14.76 -5.53 -4.53
C GLY A 33 13.73 -6.26 -5.41
N SER A 34 13.53 -7.57 -5.25
CA SER A 34 12.48 -8.30 -5.97
C SER A 34 11.05 -7.95 -5.55
N VAL A 35 10.83 -7.34 -4.38
CA VAL A 35 9.50 -6.96 -3.86
C VAL A 35 8.94 -5.81 -4.69
N ASN A 36 9.61 -4.65 -4.65
CA ASN A 36 9.17 -3.43 -5.35
C ASN A 36 9.78 -3.27 -6.75
N ARG A 37 10.71 -4.16 -7.12
CA ARG A 37 11.34 -4.24 -8.45
C ARG A 37 11.95 -2.90 -8.88
N CYS A 38 11.54 -2.38 -10.03
CA CYS A 38 12.05 -1.12 -10.58
C CYS A 38 11.49 0.11 -9.87
N ALA A 39 10.39 0.00 -9.14
CA ALA A 39 9.60 1.12 -8.62
C ALA A 39 10.39 2.03 -7.66
N PRO A 40 11.24 1.51 -6.74
CA PRO A 40 12.02 2.38 -5.87
C PRO A 40 12.96 3.30 -6.65
N CYS A 41 13.43 2.89 -7.83
CA CYS A 41 14.42 3.63 -8.62
C CYS A 41 13.81 4.47 -9.76
N HIS A 42 12.59 4.16 -10.19
CA HIS A 42 11.99 4.68 -11.42
C HIS A 42 10.52 5.03 -11.23
N THR A 43 10.12 6.21 -11.73
CA THR A 43 8.71 6.66 -11.70
C THR A 43 7.80 5.82 -12.61
N ASN A 44 8.36 5.01 -13.52
CA ASN A 44 7.62 4.02 -14.29
C ASN A 44 8.44 2.72 -14.34
N PRO A 45 7.90 1.59 -13.87
CA PRO A 45 8.64 0.35 -13.71
C PRO A 45 8.84 -0.44 -15.02
N ASN A 46 8.27 0.01 -16.14
CA ASN A 46 8.46 -0.63 -17.43
C ASN A 46 9.92 -0.48 -17.94
N PRO A 47 10.48 -1.49 -18.61
CA PRO A 47 11.81 -1.39 -19.20
C PRO A 47 11.84 -0.31 -20.29
N GLY A 48 12.59 0.76 -20.06
CA GLY A 48 12.62 1.92 -20.97
C GLY A 48 13.27 3.21 -20.46
N GLY A 49 13.77 3.24 -19.22
CA GLY A 49 14.55 4.39 -18.71
C GLY A 49 13.69 5.59 -18.32
N SER A 50 12.58 5.37 -17.61
CA SER A 50 11.79 6.46 -17.06
C SER A 50 12.60 7.34 -16.09
N ALA A 51 12.08 8.52 -15.78
CA ALA A 51 12.65 9.40 -14.77
C ALA A 51 12.93 8.64 -13.47
N ARG A 52 14.04 8.99 -12.82
CA ARG A 52 14.41 8.40 -11.53
C ARG A 52 13.64 9.07 -10.41
N THR A 53 13.25 8.28 -9.43
CA THR A 53 12.80 8.76 -8.11
C THR A 53 13.96 9.43 -7.36
N ALA A 54 13.67 10.04 -6.22
CA ALA A 54 14.71 10.55 -5.34
C ALA A 54 15.66 9.44 -4.86
N PHE A 55 15.14 8.27 -4.48
CA PHE A 55 15.96 7.08 -4.18
C PHE A 55 16.79 6.62 -5.37
N GLY A 56 16.22 6.55 -6.58
CA GLY A 56 16.98 6.17 -7.77
C GLY A 56 18.15 7.13 -8.06
N ASN A 57 17.98 8.42 -7.78
CA ASN A 57 19.05 9.41 -7.86
C ASN A 57 20.08 9.26 -6.73
N ALA A 58 19.64 8.99 -5.50
CA ALA A 58 20.52 8.73 -4.35
C ALA A 58 21.36 7.47 -4.57
N TYR A 59 20.75 6.36 -4.98
CA TYR A 59 21.42 5.11 -5.32
C TYR A 59 22.44 5.30 -6.45
N ALA A 60 22.06 6.03 -7.52
CA ALA A 60 23.00 6.32 -8.60
C ALA A 60 24.16 7.22 -8.17
N SER A 61 23.90 8.20 -7.30
CA SER A 61 24.93 9.08 -6.72
C SER A 61 25.85 8.30 -5.77
N ASN A 62 25.32 7.26 -5.12
CA ASN A 62 26.10 6.32 -4.31
C ASN A 62 26.81 5.25 -5.15
N SER A 63 27.13 5.55 -6.42
CA SER A 63 27.77 4.63 -7.37
C SER A 63 27.02 3.30 -7.57
N ARG A 64 25.71 3.29 -7.31
CA ARG A 64 24.85 2.09 -7.35
C ARG A 64 25.27 1.01 -6.36
N ASN A 65 25.76 1.43 -5.19
CA ASN A 65 26.09 0.52 -4.11
C ASN A 65 25.09 0.68 -2.97
N TRP A 66 24.58 -0.44 -2.46
CA TRP A 66 23.91 -0.45 -1.16
C TRP A 66 24.95 -0.34 -0.04
N GLY A 67 24.60 0.35 1.04
CA GLY A 67 25.50 0.54 2.17
C GLY A 67 24.95 1.55 3.19
N PRO A 68 25.64 1.74 4.33
CA PRO A 68 25.13 2.54 5.45
C PRO A 68 24.72 3.96 5.06
N SER A 69 25.51 4.62 4.20
CA SER A 69 25.22 5.99 3.75
C SER A 69 23.94 6.10 2.93
N LEU A 70 23.58 5.08 2.15
CA LEU A 70 22.30 5.06 1.44
C LEU A 70 21.18 4.61 2.36
N ALA A 71 21.41 3.61 3.22
CA ALA A 71 20.42 3.10 4.16
C ALA A 71 19.94 4.15 5.18
N SER A 72 20.79 5.12 5.53
CA SER A 72 20.46 6.20 6.47
C SER A 72 19.71 7.38 5.86
N LEU A 73 19.58 7.44 4.52
CA LEU A 73 18.83 8.51 3.87
C LEU A 73 17.33 8.20 3.93
N ASP A 74 16.54 9.22 4.21
CA ASP A 74 15.12 9.29 3.88
C ASP A 74 15.04 9.95 2.49
N SER A 75 14.92 9.13 1.44
CA SER A 75 15.09 9.64 0.07
C SER A 75 13.83 10.31 -0.45
N ASP A 76 12.66 9.82 -0.08
CA ASP A 76 11.37 10.29 -0.55
C ASP A 76 10.64 11.22 0.44
N GLY A 77 11.15 11.37 1.65
CA GLY A 77 10.79 12.41 2.61
C GLY A 77 9.61 12.04 3.52
N ASP A 78 9.37 10.75 3.75
CA ASP A 78 8.28 10.25 4.59
C ASP A 78 8.65 10.10 6.07
N GLY A 79 9.90 10.41 6.43
CA GLY A 79 10.44 10.28 7.78
C GLY A 79 10.99 8.90 8.10
N ILE A 80 10.99 7.96 7.15
CA ILE A 80 11.53 6.61 7.27
C ILE A 80 12.78 6.51 6.39
N THR A 81 13.84 5.88 6.90
CA THR A 81 15.07 5.75 6.11
C THR A 81 14.98 4.55 5.17
N ASN A 82 15.65 4.63 4.02
CA ASN A 82 15.71 3.57 3.02
C ASN A 82 16.04 2.19 3.62
N GLY A 83 16.91 2.17 4.64
CA GLY A 83 17.31 0.96 5.34
C GLY A 83 16.18 0.36 6.17
N VAL A 84 15.39 1.18 6.85
CA VAL A 84 14.20 0.69 7.58
C VAL A 84 13.18 0.14 6.58
N GLU A 85 13.00 0.82 5.45
CA GLU A 85 12.09 0.41 4.38
C GLU A 85 12.46 -0.91 3.71
N LEU A 86 13.75 -1.13 3.46
CA LEU A 86 14.26 -2.37 2.88
C LEU A 86 14.73 -3.38 3.94
N GLN A 87 14.27 -3.24 5.18
CA GLN A 87 14.52 -4.17 6.29
C GLN A 87 16.02 -4.37 6.65
N ASP A 88 16.87 -3.42 6.25
CA ASP A 88 18.30 -3.33 6.58
C ASP A 88 18.68 -1.94 7.13
N PRO A 89 18.26 -1.57 8.36
CA PRO A 89 18.49 -0.22 8.91
C PRO A 89 19.97 0.16 9.03
N ALA A 90 20.87 -0.83 9.18
CA ALA A 90 22.31 -0.60 9.27
C ALA A 90 22.99 -0.49 7.90
N GLY A 91 22.30 -0.84 6.80
CA GLY A 91 22.90 -0.91 5.46
C GLY A 91 24.02 -1.94 5.36
N ALA A 92 23.92 -3.06 6.10
CA ALA A 92 24.96 -4.08 6.20
C ALA A 92 24.81 -5.20 5.16
N TRP A 93 23.65 -5.30 4.50
CA TRP A 93 23.40 -6.30 3.48
C TRP A 93 24.32 -6.13 2.27
N THR A 94 24.71 -7.24 1.66
CA THR A 94 25.52 -7.26 0.44
C THR A 94 24.95 -8.27 -0.57
N PRO A 95 25.12 -8.04 -1.88
CA PRO A 95 24.60 -8.94 -2.92
C PRO A 95 25.02 -10.39 -2.70
N GLY A 96 24.04 -11.29 -2.81
CA GLY A 96 24.21 -12.73 -2.56
C GLY A 96 23.91 -13.17 -1.13
N GLN A 97 23.73 -12.25 -0.18
CA GLN A 97 23.18 -12.58 1.14
C GLN A 97 21.65 -12.72 1.10
N PRO A 98 21.05 -13.57 1.97
CA PRO A 98 19.61 -13.54 2.19
C PRO A 98 19.16 -12.14 2.60
N SER A 99 18.03 -11.67 2.06
CA SER A 99 17.48 -10.38 2.45
C SER A 99 17.12 -10.39 3.96
N PRO A 100 17.46 -9.33 4.71
CA PRO A 100 17.24 -9.27 6.15
C PRO A 100 15.78 -8.96 6.51
N GLY A 101 15.34 -9.29 7.72
CA GLY A 101 14.01 -8.91 8.22
C GLY A 101 12.83 -9.56 7.48
N ASN A 102 11.67 -8.90 7.54
CA ASN A 102 10.40 -9.46 7.05
C ASN A 102 10.02 -8.88 5.68
N PRO A 103 9.95 -9.68 4.60
CA PRO A 103 9.53 -9.22 3.27
C PRO A 103 8.15 -8.53 3.25
N ALA A 104 7.24 -8.88 4.16
CA ALA A 104 5.91 -8.27 4.25
C ALA A 104 5.94 -6.84 4.81
N MET A 105 7.04 -6.43 5.43
CA MET A 105 7.26 -5.08 5.94
C MET A 105 8.15 -4.25 5.00
N VAL A 106 8.46 -4.76 3.81
CA VAL A 106 9.27 -4.03 2.85
C VAL A 106 8.41 -2.95 2.18
N SER A 107 8.91 -1.73 2.19
CA SER A 107 8.29 -0.59 1.52
C SER A 107 9.20 -0.01 0.44
N SER A 108 8.74 1.04 -0.24
CA SER A 108 9.41 1.59 -1.42
C SER A 108 10.08 2.92 -1.08
N PRO A 109 11.42 2.97 -0.96
CA PRO A 109 12.15 4.20 -0.60
C PRO A 109 12.14 5.30 -1.66
N GLY A 110 11.55 5.01 -2.82
CA GLY A 110 11.29 5.99 -3.86
C GLY A 110 9.88 6.59 -3.82
N HIS A 111 9.06 6.27 -2.82
CA HIS A 111 7.66 6.59 -2.76
C HIS A 111 7.15 6.82 -1.32
N SER A 112 7.00 8.09 -0.96
CA SER A 112 6.73 8.59 0.40
C SER A 112 5.39 8.18 1.05
N PHE A 113 4.59 7.37 0.36
CA PHE A 113 3.35 6.80 0.88
C PHE A 113 3.44 5.28 1.08
N SER A 114 4.59 4.69 0.79
CA SER A 114 4.90 3.30 1.02
C SER A 114 5.74 3.21 2.27
N THR A 115 5.13 2.96 3.44
CA THR A 115 5.86 2.82 4.69
C THR A 115 5.92 1.35 5.16
N PRO A 116 6.89 0.94 5.98
CA PRO A 116 7.00 -0.43 6.49
C PRO A 116 5.84 -0.78 7.41
N GLY A 117 5.01 -1.75 6.99
CA GLY A 117 3.91 -2.23 7.82
C GLY A 117 2.74 -1.25 7.99
N GLU A 118 2.77 -0.09 7.33
CA GLU A 118 1.64 0.85 7.24
C GLU A 118 1.46 1.23 5.77
N ARG A 119 0.24 1.17 5.24
CA ARG A 119 -0.07 1.97 4.06
C ARG A 119 -0.28 3.38 4.59
N ALA A 120 0.34 4.39 3.98
CA ALA A 120 0.24 5.78 4.50
C ALA A 120 -1.22 6.22 4.70
N LEU A 121 -2.12 5.74 3.85
CA LEU A 121 -3.55 5.68 4.12
C LEU A 121 -4.06 4.28 3.75
N VAL A 122 -4.89 3.69 4.60
CA VAL A 122 -5.52 2.38 4.36
C VAL A 122 -7.02 2.57 4.16
N LEU A 123 -7.65 1.68 3.38
CA LEU A 123 -9.09 1.48 3.45
C LEU A 123 -9.38 0.77 4.78
N SER A 124 -10.17 1.38 5.66
CA SER A 124 -10.48 0.80 6.98
C SER A 124 -11.84 0.13 7.03
N GLU A 125 -12.84 0.70 6.37
CA GLU A 125 -14.21 0.20 6.45
C GLU A 125 -14.98 0.52 5.17
N VAL A 126 -15.72 -0.45 4.63
CA VAL A 126 -16.61 -0.27 3.48
C VAL A 126 -18.03 -0.67 3.86
N ARG A 127 -18.92 0.31 3.84
CA ARG A 127 -20.37 0.09 3.99
C ARG A 127 -21.02 -0.04 2.62
N ILE A 128 -21.59 -1.20 2.35
CA ILE A 128 -22.33 -1.46 1.10
C ILE A 128 -23.83 -1.11 1.18
N ASP A 129 -24.37 -1.01 2.39
CA ASP A 129 -25.75 -0.59 2.63
C ASP A 129 -25.90 0.94 2.60
N GLN A 130 -27.12 1.46 2.50
CA GLN A 130 -27.34 2.91 2.48
C GLN A 130 -27.27 3.53 3.89
N PRO A 131 -26.58 4.68 4.07
CA PRO A 131 -25.75 5.36 3.08
C PRO A 131 -24.44 4.59 2.83
N GLN A 132 -24.04 4.45 1.57
CA GLN A 132 -22.80 3.78 1.20
C GLN A 132 -21.60 4.67 1.55
N VAL A 133 -20.59 4.08 2.17
CA VAL A 133 -19.43 4.79 2.70
C VAL A 133 -18.16 4.01 2.44
N ILE A 134 -17.12 4.72 2.01
CA ILE A 134 -15.73 4.27 2.07
C ILE A 134 -15.07 5.03 3.21
N GLU A 135 -14.47 4.32 4.15
CA GLU A 135 -13.62 4.90 5.17
C GLU A 135 -12.15 4.66 4.89
N ILE A 136 -11.36 5.72 5.04
CA ILE A 136 -9.92 5.74 4.90
C ILE A 136 -9.33 6.08 6.25
N LEU A 137 -8.41 5.27 6.75
CA LEU A 137 -7.67 5.49 8.00
C LEU A 137 -6.26 6.00 7.69
N ASN A 138 -5.81 6.95 8.49
CA ASN A 138 -4.40 7.28 8.64
C ASN A 138 -3.84 6.52 9.84
N PRO A 139 -3.12 5.40 9.64
CA PRO A 139 -2.58 4.64 10.76
C PRO A 139 -1.36 5.34 11.38
N THR A 140 -0.71 6.25 10.64
CA THR A 140 0.58 6.82 10.97
C THR A 140 0.56 7.79 12.16
N ALA A 141 1.75 8.12 12.67
CA ALA A 141 1.95 9.09 13.75
C ALA A 141 1.89 10.57 13.31
N THR A 142 1.73 10.87 12.02
CA THR A 142 1.66 12.25 11.50
C THR A 142 0.38 12.48 10.70
N ALA A 143 -0.05 13.74 10.56
CA ALA A 143 -1.24 14.03 9.78
C ALA A 143 -0.95 13.90 8.28
N ILE A 144 -1.85 13.27 7.53
CA ILE A 144 -1.72 13.05 6.09
C ILE A 144 -2.90 13.69 5.36
N ASP A 145 -2.63 14.45 4.31
CA ASP A 145 -3.66 15.01 3.44
C ASP A 145 -4.01 14.01 2.32
N ALA A 146 -5.25 13.51 2.34
CA ALA A 146 -5.77 12.63 1.29
C ALA A 146 -6.19 13.39 0.02
N GLY A 147 -6.13 14.73 0.03
CA GLY A 147 -6.50 15.58 -1.10
C GLY A 147 -5.72 15.24 -2.36
N GLY A 148 -6.42 15.09 -3.48
CA GLY A 148 -5.83 14.75 -4.78
C GLY A 148 -5.71 13.25 -5.06
N MET A 149 -5.89 12.39 -4.06
CA MET A 149 -5.99 10.94 -4.25
C MET A 149 -7.23 10.56 -5.04
N TYR A 150 -7.21 9.39 -5.66
CA TYR A 150 -8.34 8.85 -6.40
C TYR A 150 -8.92 7.61 -5.73
N LEU A 151 -10.25 7.60 -5.62
CA LEU A 151 -11.03 6.40 -5.34
C LEU A 151 -11.61 5.89 -6.65
N TYR A 152 -11.58 4.58 -6.84
CA TYR A 152 -12.31 3.92 -7.92
C TYR A 152 -13.19 2.81 -7.41
N THR A 153 -14.37 2.75 -8.03
CA THR A 153 -15.38 1.71 -7.90
C THR A 153 -15.89 1.47 -9.32
N GLY A 154 -15.97 0.21 -9.76
CA GLY A 154 -16.20 -0.08 -11.18
C GLY A 154 -15.23 0.66 -12.14
N ASP A 155 -15.77 1.26 -13.20
CA ASP A 155 -14.97 1.92 -14.25
C ASP A 155 -14.72 3.42 -14.02
N ALA A 156 -15.29 4.01 -12.97
CA ALA A 156 -15.25 5.45 -12.72
C ALA A 156 -14.34 5.81 -11.55
N GLY A 157 -13.74 7.00 -11.63
CA GLY A 157 -12.84 7.54 -10.61
C GLY A 157 -13.37 8.84 -10.02
N PHE A 158 -13.19 8.98 -8.71
CA PHE A 158 -13.45 10.20 -7.98
C PHE A 158 -12.13 10.69 -7.38
N GLN A 159 -11.75 11.92 -7.73
CA GLN A 159 -10.65 12.57 -7.06
C GLN A 159 -11.14 13.17 -5.75
N ILE A 160 -10.52 12.77 -4.65
CA ILE A 160 -10.70 13.41 -3.34
C ILE A 160 -10.34 14.90 -3.51
N PRO A 161 -11.27 15.84 -3.22
CA PRO A 161 -11.06 17.25 -3.53
C PRO A 161 -9.80 17.82 -2.86
N SER A 162 -8.87 18.34 -3.66
CA SER A 162 -7.72 19.09 -3.14
C SER A 162 -8.07 20.57 -2.99
N GLY A 163 -7.95 21.12 -1.78
CA GLY A 163 -7.89 22.56 -1.58
C GLY A 163 -9.19 23.35 -1.72
N GLN A 164 -10.37 22.82 -1.35
CA GLN A 164 -11.50 23.56 -0.75
C GLN A 164 -12.68 22.59 -0.46
N PRO A 165 -13.17 22.50 0.79
CA PRO A 165 -12.52 23.01 2.00
C PRO A 165 -11.29 22.15 2.35
N ALA A 166 -10.43 22.63 3.25
CA ALA A 166 -9.21 21.96 3.73
C ALA A 166 -9.47 20.72 4.61
N ASN A 167 -10.46 19.90 4.25
CA ASN A 167 -11.10 18.89 5.11
C ASN A 167 -10.62 17.45 4.86
N THR A 168 -9.56 17.29 4.08
CA THR A 168 -8.97 16.01 3.67
C THR A 168 -7.71 15.65 4.43
N ALA A 169 -7.25 16.55 5.31
CA ALA A 169 -6.23 16.24 6.30
C ALA A 169 -6.79 15.28 7.34
N ILE A 170 -6.17 14.11 7.44
CA ILE A 170 -6.51 13.04 8.36
C ILE A 170 -5.48 13.06 9.49
N PRO A 171 -5.87 13.36 10.74
CA PRO A 171 -4.91 13.36 11.85
C PRO A 171 -4.36 11.95 12.10
N PRO A 172 -3.27 11.81 12.87
CA PRO A 172 -2.76 10.51 13.30
C PRO A 172 -3.86 9.65 13.92
N GLY A 173 -4.03 8.41 13.44
CA GLY A 173 -5.10 7.49 13.88
C GLY A 173 -6.52 7.94 13.53
N GLY A 174 -6.69 9.00 12.73
CA GLY A 174 -7.97 9.54 12.32
C GLY A 174 -8.50 8.89 11.04
N THR A 175 -9.77 9.17 10.71
CA THR A 175 -10.39 8.65 9.48
C THR A 175 -11.01 9.75 8.62
N LEU A 176 -11.08 9.48 7.32
CA LEU A 176 -11.86 10.23 6.33
C LEU A 176 -12.92 9.32 5.75
N ARG A 177 -14.19 9.76 5.83
CA ARG A 177 -15.32 9.04 5.23
C ARG A 177 -15.73 9.70 3.92
N VAL A 178 -15.89 8.90 2.89
CA VAL A 178 -16.43 9.30 1.59
C VAL A 178 -17.82 8.72 1.47
N LEU A 179 -18.84 9.57 1.53
CA LEU A 179 -20.24 9.18 1.33
C LEU A 179 -20.52 9.16 -0.17
N LEU A 180 -20.93 8.01 -0.69
CA LEU A 180 -21.26 7.86 -2.11
C LEU A 180 -22.65 8.41 -2.39
N ASN A 181 -22.81 9.00 -3.57
CA ASN A 181 -24.05 9.59 -4.08
C ASN A 181 -24.72 10.57 -3.10
N SER A 182 -23.91 11.32 -2.35
CA SER A 182 -24.35 12.29 -1.36
C SER A 182 -24.13 13.72 -1.84
N SER A 183 -25.07 14.60 -1.55
CA SER A 183 -24.92 16.05 -1.73
C SER A 183 -24.68 16.79 -0.40
N SER A 184 -24.36 16.06 0.67
CA SER A 184 -24.12 16.65 1.99
C SER A 184 -22.86 17.53 1.96
N PRO A 185 -22.82 18.67 2.66
CA PRO A 185 -21.62 19.50 2.71
C PRO A 185 -20.40 18.74 3.24
N ASN A 186 -19.25 18.97 2.60
CA ASN A 186 -17.97 18.45 3.07
C ASN A 186 -17.60 19.09 4.41
N VAL A 187 -17.19 18.28 5.37
CA VAL A 187 -16.74 18.69 6.71
C VAL A 187 -15.44 17.95 7.06
N PRO A 188 -14.63 18.39 8.03
CA PRO A 188 -13.44 17.64 8.45
C PRO A 188 -13.77 16.17 8.75
N GLY A 189 -13.02 15.23 8.16
CA GLY A 189 -13.22 13.79 8.32
C GLY A 189 -14.45 13.22 7.61
N ARG A 190 -15.14 14.00 6.76
CA ARG A 190 -16.22 13.49 5.90
C ARG A 190 -16.41 14.34 4.64
N ILE A 191 -16.26 13.70 3.49
CA ILE A 191 -16.60 14.26 2.19
C ILE A 191 -17.78 13.52 1.57
N SER A 192 -18.52 14.23 0.71
CA SER A 192 -19.55 13.63 -0.13
C SER A 192 -19.06 13.58 -1.56
N GLU A 193 -19.13 12.39 -2.14
CA GLU A 193 -19.10 12.22 -3.59
C GLU A 193 -20.53 12.41 -4.12
N PRO A 194 -20.77 13.39 -5.00
CA PRO A 194 -22.10 13.59 -5.58
C PRO A 194 -22.35 12.55 -6.67
N ALA A 195 -23.61 12.13 -6.86
CA ALA A 195 -23.98 11.14 -7.89
C ALA A 195 -23.53 11.49 -9.33
N SER A 196 -23.24 12.77 -9.60
CA SER A 196 -22.67 13.23 -10.86
C SER A 196 -21.21 12.84 -11.08
N SER A 197 -20.49 12.36 -10.06
CA SER A 197 -19.09 11.94 -10.17
C SER A 197 -18.93 10.63 -10.93
N GLY A 198 -19.96 9.79 -10.91
CA GLY A 198 -19.99 8.53 -11.64
C GLY A 198 -19.42 7.32 -10.91
N LEU A 199 -18.99 7.40 -9.64
CA LEU A 199 -18.57 6.20 -8.88
C LEU A 199 -19.68 5.14 -8.82
N GLY A 200 -20.94 5.58 -8.88
CA GLY A 200 -22.09 4.69 -8.82
C GLY A 200 -22.36 4.22 -7.39
N THR A 201 -23.11 3.13 -7.26
CA THR A 201 -23.43 2.50 -5.98
C THR A 201 -22.81 1.12 -5.91
N PHE A 202 -22.38 0.72 -4.71
CA PHE A 202 -21.91 -0.65 -4.48
C PHE A 202 -23.00 -1.69 -4.72
N GLY A 203 -22.61 -2.77 -5.37
CA GLY A 203 -23.38 -4.01 -5.47
C GLY A 203 -22.97 -5.07 -4.45
N SER A 204 -23.61 -6.24 -4.55
CA SER A 204 -23.24 -7.43 -3.76
C SER A 204 -21.88 -8.04 -4.14
N ALA A 205 -21.33 -7.63 -5.28
CA ALA A 205 -19.95 -7.93 -5.68
C ALA A 205 -19.38 -6.68 -6.36
N ASP A 206 -18.35 -6.11 -5.76
CA ASP A 206 -17.69 -4.89 -6.25
C ASP A 206 -16.28 -4.80 -5.66
N PHE A 207 -15.61 -3.66 -5.84
CA PHE A 207 -14.33 -3.36 -5.23
C PHE A 207 -14.18 -1.88 -4.91
N VAL A 208 -13.20 -1.58 -4.06
CA VAL A 208 -12.68 -0.22 -3.87
C VAL A 208 -11.17 -0.28 -4.07
N SER A 209 -10.65 0.68 -4.83
CA SER A 209 -9.20 0.89 -4.94
C SER A 209 -8.86 2.35 -4.67
N LEU A 210 -7.92 2.57 -3.75
CA LEU A 210 -7.37 3.88 -3.43
C LEU A 210 -6.04 4.06 -4.18
N HIS A 211 -5.88 5.18 -4.85
CA HIS A 211 -4.69 5.48 -5.63
C HIS A 211 -4.10 6.86 -5.34
N TRP A 212 -2.77 6.93 -5.35
CA TRP A 212 -2.00 8.16 -5.45
C TRP A 212 -1.45 8.33 -6.87
N ILE A 213 -1.80 9.43 -7.54
CA ILE A 213 -1.46 9.66 -8.95
C ILE A 213 -0.99 11.10 -9.10
N ASN A 214 0.30 11.27 -9.37
CA ASN A 214 0.96 12.57 -9.41
C ASN A 214 1.44 12.99 -10.81
N ASP A 215 1.20 12.19 -11.84
CA ASP A 215 1.80 12.37 -13.16
C ASP A 215 0.81 12.77 -14.27
N ASN A 216 -0.42 13.18 -13.92
CA ASN A 216 -1.52 13.47 -14.86
C ASN A 216 -1.81 12.33 -15.85
N SER A 217 -1.25 11.15 -15.62
CA SER A 217 -1.48 10.00 -16.47
C SER A 217 -2.76 9.35 -15.98
N ASN A 218 -3.66 9.03 -16.91
CA ASN A 218 -4.90 8.31 -16.61
C ASN A 218 -4.62 6.82 -16.32
N THR A 219 -3.46 6.49 -15.72
CA THR A 219 -2.94 5.13 -15.60
C THR A 219 -3.31 4.54 -14.25
N PHE A 220 -4.54 4.05 -14.16
CA PHE A 220 -5.14 3.48 -12.94
C PHE A 220 -4.98 1.94 -12.84
N ASN A 221 -4.34 1.34 -13.85
CA ASN A 221 -4.03 -0.08 -13.90
C ASN A 221 -2.54 -0.34 -13.65
N VAL A 222 -1.90 0.55 -12.89
CA VAL A 222 -0.47 0.46 -12.61
C VAL A 222 -0.27 0.27 -11.13
N TYR A 223 0.44 -0.80 -10.79
CA TYR A 223 0.47 -1.32 -9.43
C TYR A 223 1.12 -0.38 -8.41
N TRP A 224 1.97 0.56 -8.84
CA TRP A 224 2.62 1.52 -7.96
C TRP A 224 1.75 2.74 -7.64
N THR A 225 0.68 3.00 -8.41
CA THR A 225 -0.28 4.06 -8.03
C THR A 225 -1.23 3.55 -6.96
N LEU A 226 -1.33 2.24 -6.76
CA LEU A 226 -2.27 1.61 -5.83
C LEU A 226 -1.78 1.80 -4.39
N THR A 227 -2.55 2.53 -3.62
CA THR A 227 -2.35 2.69 -2.18
C THR A 227 -2.98 1.52 -1.43
N ASP A 228 -4.23 1.19 -1.75
CA ASP A 228 -4.97 0.10 -1.11
C ASP A 228 -6.05 -0.46 -2.05
N TYR A 229 -6.46 -1.71 -1.80
CA TYR A 229 -7.45 -2.45 -2.56
C TYR A 229 -8.23 -3.41 -1.66
N VAL A 230 -9.54 -3.45 -1.87
CA VAL A 230 -10.41 -4.54 -1.38
C VAL A 230 -11.44 -4.88 -2.45
N GLN A 231 -11.68 -6.18 -2.65
CA GLN A 231 -12.78 -6.67 -3.48
C GLN A 231 -13.65 -7.66 -2.70
N TRP A 232 -14.95 -7.67 -2.99
CA TRP A 232 -15.90 -8.55 -2.33
C TRP A 232 -16.88 -9.21 -3.31
N GLY A 233 -17.50 -10.29 -2.84
CA GLY A 233 -18.59 -11.01 -3.49
C GLY A 233 -18.19 -11.84 -4.71
N ALA A 234 -17.19 -11.44 -5.47
CA ALA A 234 -16.65 -12.19 -6.61
C ALA A 234 -15.20 -11.82 -6.91
N ALA A 235 -14.47 -12.77 -7.51
CA ALA A 235 -13.16 -12.53 -8.10
C ALA A 235 -13.27 -11.85 -9.47
N GLY A 236 -12.13 -11.42 -10.04
CA GLY A 236 -12.08 -10.85 -11.38
C GLY A 236 -12.59 -9.41 -11.45
N GLN A 237 -12.64 -8.71 -10.32
CA GLN A 237 -12.99 -7.29 -10.30
C GLN A 237 -11.91 -6.47 -11.01
N ALA A 238 -12.29 -5.29 -11.49
CA ALA A 238 -11.32 -4.39 -12.07
C ALA A 238 -10.20 -4.09 -11.05
N ARG A 239 -8.98 -3.94 -11.56
CA ARG A 239 -7.74 -3.70 -10.79
C ARG A 239 -7.30 -4.85 -9.87
N GLU A 240 -7.95 -6.02 -9.88
CA GLU A 240 -7.45 -7.22 -9.17
C GLU A 240 -6.02 -7.56 -9.60
N SER A 241 -5.74 -7.55 -10.91
CA SER A 241 -4.39 -7.79 -11.44
C SER A 241 -3.38 -6.72 -11.03
N THR A 242 -3.85 -5.48 -10.86
CA THR A 242 -3.05 -4.35 -10.40
C THR A 242 -2.67 -4.56 -8.93
N ALA A 243 -3.64 -4.92 -8.09
CA ALA A 243 -3.44 -5.22 -6.67
C ALA A 243 -2.57 -6.45 -6.44
N ALA A 244 -2.73 -7.49 -7.26
CA ALA A 244 -1.84 -8.65 -7.25
C ALA A 244 -0.40 -8.29 -7.66
N SER A 245 -0.25 -7.42 -8.67
CA SER A 245 1.08 -6.92 -9.07
C SER A 245 1.70 -6.00 -8.02
N ALA A 246 0.89 -5.34 -7.19
CA ALA A 246 1.34 -4.52 -6.06
C ALA A 246 1.71 -5.37 -4.83
N GLY A 247 1.49 -6.69 -4.87
CA GLY A 247 1.67 -7.57 -3.71
C GLY A 247 0.64 -7.35 -2.61
N GLN A 248 -0.39 -6.52 -2.85
CA GLN A 248 -1.42 -6.18 -1.89
C GLN A 248 -2.60 -7.15 -1.91
N TRP A 249 -2.76 -7.96 -2.96
CA TRP A 249 -3.87 -8.90 -3.09
C TRP A 249 -3.43 -10.21 -3.75
N THR A 250 -4.18 -11.29 -3.53
CA THR A 250 -3.99 -12.54 -4.28
C THR A 250 -5.09 -12.68 -5.32
N ALA A 251 -4.72 -12.74 -6.60
CA ALA A 251 -5.69 -12.89 -7.69
C ALA A 251 -6.56 -14.13 -7.50
N GLY A 252 -7.88 -13.97 -7.70
CA GLY A 252 -8.88 -15.01 -7.47
C GLY A 252 -9.51 -14.99 -6.07
N GLN A 253 -8.97 -14.23 -5.11
CA GLN A 253 -9.51 -14.13 -3.75
C GLN A 253 -10.44 -12.93 -3.62
N PHE A 254 -11.51 -13.07 -2.85
CA PHE A 254 -12.43 -11.97 -2.55
C PHE A 254 -13.01 -12.12 -1.16
N VAL A 255 -13.30 -10.99 -0.53
CA VAL A 255 -13.98 -10.94 0.75
C VAL A 255 -15.45 -11.37 0.54
N PRO A 256 -16.07 -12.15 1.44
CA PRO A 256 -17.51 -12.38 1.37
C PRO A 256 -18.29 -11.06 1.35
N ALA A 257 -19.45 -11.01 0.69
CA ALA A 257 -20.31 -9.84 0.84
C ALA A 257 -20.82 -9.78 2.30
N PRO A 258 -20.78 -8.60 2.96
CA PRO A 258 -21.25 -8.49 4.33
C PRO A 258 -22.76 -8.74 4.40
N VAL A 259 -23.19 -9.27 5.55
CA VAL A 259 -24.62 -9.46 5.82
C VAL A 259 -25.28 -8.09 5.99
N ALA A 260 -26.54 -7.93 5.61
CA ALA A 260 -27.25 -6.65 5.74
C ALA A 260 -27.10 -6.06 7.17
N GLY A 261 -26.69 -4.80 7.24
CA GLY A 261 -26.37 -4.07 8.48
C GLY A 261 -24.96 -4.31 9.03
N ARG A 262 -24.07 -4.97 8.27
CA ARG A 262 -22.65 -5.14 8.58
C ARG A 262 -21.80 -4.47 7.50
N ASP A 263 -20.62 -4.04 7.92
CA ASP A 263 -19.64 -3.39 7.05
C ASP A 263 -18.46 -4.35 6.81
N ILE A 264 -17.66 -4.06 5.80
CA ILE A 264 -16.40 -4.77 5.54
C ILE A 264 -15.30 -4.02 6.29
N GLU A 265 -14.67 -4.63 7.28
CA GLU A 265 -13.72 -3.97 8.19
C GLU A 265 -12.31 -4.54 8.04
N PHE A 266 -11.32 -3.66 7.88
CA PHE A 266 -9.91 -4.02 7.94
C PHE A 266 -9.46 -4.21 9.39
N ASP A 267 -8.71 -5.27 9.68
CA ASP A 267 -8.25 -5.57 11.05
C ASP A 267 -7.08 -4.67 11.52
N GLY A 268 -6.49 -3.91 10.59
CA GLY A 268 -5.42 -2.94 10.84
C GLY A 268 -4.03 -3.42 10.44
N ILE A 269 -3.85 -4.66 9.97
CA ILE A 269 -2.54 -5.23 9.63
C ILE A 269 -2.60 -5.96 8.29
N GLY A 270 -1.54 -5.84 7.48
CA GLY A 270 -1.45 -6.59 6.23
C GLY A 270 -2.26 -5.95 5.10
N GLY A 271 -2.92 -6.77 4.30
CA GLY A 271 -3.65 -6.31 3.12
C GLY A 271 -4.32 -7.39 2.29
N GLY A 272 -4.15 -8.67 2.65
CA GLY A 272 -4.78 -9.80 1.97
C GLY A 272 -6.15 -10.14 2.55
N LEU A 273 -6.77 -11.20 2.01
CA LEU A 273 -8.13 -11.62 2.38
C LEU A 273 -8.34 -11.85 3.89
N ALA A 274 -7.34 -12.35 4.60
CA ALA A 274 -7.45 -12.68 6.02
C ALA A 274 -7.62 -11.44 6.92
N ASP A 275 -7.26 -10.28 6.38
CA ASP A 275 -7.19 -9.02 7.12
C ASP A 275 -8.51 -8.23 7.01
N TRP A 276 -9.54 -8.82 6.38
CA TRP A 276 -10.85 -8.21 6.17
C TRP A 276 -11.97 -9.05 6.82
N LEU A 277 -12.75 -8.41 7.68
CA LEU A 277 -13.89 -8.96 8.42
C LEU A 277 -15.20 -8.45 7.84
N THR A 278 -16.27 -9.25 7.94
CA THR A 278 -17.59 -8.91 7.34
C THR A 278 -18.76 -9.11 8.29
N ASP A 279 -18.48 -9.53 9.52
CA ASP A 279 -19.45 -9.83 10.58
C ASP A 279 -19.39 -8.83 11.74
N ALA A 280 -18.46 -7.88 11.67
CA ALA A 280 -18.28 -6.85 12.68
C ALA A 280 -19.40 -5.78 12.63
N PRO A 281 -19.83 -5.26 13.79
CA PRO A 281 -20.77 -4.15 13.85
C PRO A 281 -20.07 -2.87 13.40
N ALA A 282 -20.69 -2.18 12.43
CA ALA A 282 -20.13 -0.99 11.84
C ALA A 282 -19.53 0.02 12.82
N THR A 283 -18.33 0.48 12.50
CA THR A 283 -17.49 1.35 13.33
C THR A 283 -17.23 2.73 12.72
N LEU A 284 -17.85 3.06 11.57
CA LEU A 284 -17.65 4.32 10.85
C LEU A 284 -17.42 5.55 11.74
N GLY A 285 -16.24 6.15 11.59
CA GLY A 285 -15.77 7.32 12.34
C GLY A 285 -15.06 6.99 13.64
N ALA A 286 -14.79 5.70 13.90
CA ALA A 286 -13.98 5.18 15.00
C ALA A 286 -13.08 4.07 14.46
N LEU A 287 -12.06 3.69 15.24
CA LEU A 287 -11.25 2.53 14.89
C LEU A 287 -12.08 1.24 15.01
N ASN A 288 -11.89 0.32 14.07
CA ASN A 288 -12.56 -0.98 14.05
C ASN A 288 -12.32 -1.73 15.38
N ALA A 289 -13.35 -2.41 15.88
CA ALA A 289 -13.31 -3.02 17.22
C ALA A 289 -12.21 -4.09 17.36
N GLU A 290 -11.81 -4.72 16.26
CA GLU A 290 -10.74 -5.72 16.20
C GLU A 290 -9.33 -5.10 16.09
N CYS A 291 -9.23 -3.85 15.59
CA CYS A 291 -8.00 -3.05 15.59
C CYS A 291 -7.53 -2.73 17.03
N LEU A 292 -8.44 -2.77 18.02
CA LEU A 292 -8.12 -2.68 19.44
C LEU A 292 -7.59 -3.98 20.05
N LEU A 293 -7.90 -5.14 19.47
CA LEU A 293 -7.60 -6.44 20.06
C LEU A 293 -6.25 -7.02 19.59
N GLN A 294 -5.78 -6.67 18.39
CA GLN A 294 -4.50 -7.18 17.85
C GLN A 294 -3.41 -6.10 17.71
N GLY A 295 -3.77 -4.82 17.67
CA GLY A 295 -2.82 -3.68 17.63
C GLY A 295 -2.30 -3.19 19.00
N LEU A 296 -2.62 -3.87 20.11
CA LEU A 296 -2.23 -3.45 21.46
C LEU A 296 -0.77 -3.80 21.85
N LEU A 297 0.10 -4.06 20.87
CA LEU A 297 1.56 -4.18 21.08
C LEU A 297 2.41 -3.34 20.10
N GLY A 298 1.81 -2.47 19.29
CA GLY A 298 2.55 -1.61 18.36
C GLY A 298 1.91 -0.25 18.19
N GLN A 299 2.34 0.72 18.99
CA GLN A 299 2.24 2.16 18.70
C GLN A 299 0.88 2.87 18.82
N ARG A 300 0.04 2.58 19.83
CA ARG A 300 -0.99 3.56 20.24
C ARG A 300 -0.35 4.69 21.04
N ALA A 301 -0.37 5.88 20.43
CA ALA A 301 -0.57 7.19 21.04
C ALA A 301 -0.16 7.34 22.51
N LEU A 302 0.92 8.10 22.73
CA LEU A 302 1.21 8.73 24.00
C LEU A 302 -0.01 9.55 24.47
N ASP A 303 -0.42 9.26 25.71
CA ASP A 303 -1.28 10.03 26.61
C ASP A 303 -2.81 10.04 26.41
N ALA A 304 -3.45 9.02 26.99
CA ALA A 304 -4.59 9.25 27.90
C ALA A 304 -4.64 8.17 28.99
N ALA A 305 -4.11 8.51 30.18
CA ALA A 305 -4.33 7.95 31.50
C ALA A 305 -4.76 6.45 31.65
N GLN A 306 -3.83 5.68 32.25
CA GLN A 306 -4.01 4.43 33.01
C GLN A 306 -4.40 3.14 32.24
N VAL A 307 -3.39 2.28 32.02
CA VAL A 307 -3.12 0.98 32.66
C VAL A 307 -2.34 0.11 31.67
N TYR A 308 -1.00 0.12 31.74
CA TYR A 308 -0.16 -0.93 31.16
C TYR A 308 0.74 -1.47 32.26
N ALA A 309 0.87 -2.80 32.35
CA ALA A 309 1.79 -3.46 33.27
C ALA A 309 3.25 -3.16 32.85
N PRO A 310 4.19 -3.00 33.79
CA PRO A 310 5.60 -2.77 33.48
C PRO A 310 6.22 -3.99 32.78
N ASP A 311 7.23 -3.73 31.95
CA ASP A 311 8.15 -4.70 31.34
C ASP A 311 8.45 -5.84 32.33
N SER A 312 7.94 -7.02 32.01
CA SER A 312 7.87 -8.13 32.96
C SER A 312 9.12 -8.99 32.95
N ASN A 313 9.89 -8.92 31.86
CA ASN A 313 11.09 -9.72 31.66
C ASN A 313 12.38 -8.88 31.79
N GLY A 314 12.28 -7.55 31.83
CA GLY A 314 13.36 -6.61 32.09
C GLY A 314 14.34 -6.44 30.91
N ASP A 315 13.94 -6.78 29.69
CA ASP A 315 14.78 -6.66 28.49
C ASP A 315 14.75 -5.25 27.87
N GLY A 316 13.90 -4.36 28.39
CA GLY A 316 13.74 -2.99 27.92
C GLY A 316 12.95 -2.86 26.61
N VAL A 317 12.32 -3.95 26.14
CA VAL A 317 11.57 -4.04 24.88
C VAL A 317 10.21 -4.71 25.12
N LEU A 318 9.13 -3.92 25.12
CA LEU A 318 7.77 -4.47 25.20
C LEU A 318 7.46 -5.33 23.96
N ASN A 319 7.33 -6.65 24.15
CA ASN A 319 7.17 -7.60 23.04
C ASN A 319 6.31 -8.84 23.40
N ILE A 320 6.14 -9.77 22.46
CA ILE A 320 5.30 -10.98 22.61
C ILE A 320 5.75 -11.93 23.74
N ALA A 321 6.97 -11.76 24.27
CA ALA A 321 7.46 -12.48 25.43
C ALA A 321 6.91 -11.92 26.76
N ASP A 322 6.25 -10.75 26.76
CA ASP A 322 5.51 -10.21 27.91
C ASP A 322 4.08 -10.79 27.94
N PRO A 323 3.69 -11.53 28.99
CA PRO A 323 2.39 -12.19 29.04
C PRO A 323 1.24 -11.18 29.14
N VAL A 324 0.34 -11.20 28.16
CA VAL A 324 -0.91 -10.43 28.16
C VAL A 324 -1.87 -11.01 29.20
N ARG A 325 -2.25 -10.24 30.23
CA ARG A 325 -3.39 -10.60 31.09
C ARG A 325 -4.68 -10.43 30.29
N ARG A 326 -5.36 -11.54 29.96
CA ARG A 326 -6.68 -11.49 29.33
C ARG A 326 -7.70 -10.94 30.34
N ILE A 327 -8.51 -9.96 29.91
CA ILE A 327 -9.60 -9.37 30.72
C ILE A 327 -10.66 -10.42 31.11
N ALA A 328 -10.71 -11.58 30.43
CA ALA A 328 -11.60 -12.68 30.77
C ALA A 328 -11.33 -13.32 32.15
N ASP A 329 -10.14 -13.12 32.75
CA ASP A 329 -9.80 -13.70 34.06
C ASP A 329 -10.10 -12.76 35.25
N ALA A 330 -10.66 -11.57 35.00
CA ALA A 330 -11.09 -10.65 36.07
C ALA A 330 -12.53 -10.91 36.56
N ALA A 331 -13.28 -11.80 35.90
CA ALA A 331 -14.66 -12.12 36.26
C ALA A 331 -14.85 -13.50 36.93
N ALA A 332 -13.76 -14.21 37.26
CA ALA A 332 -13.86 -15.51 37.93
C ALA A 332 -12.76 -15.72 38.98
N ALA A 333 -12.96 -15.09 40.14
CA ALA A 333 -12.54 -15.63 41.43
C ALA A 333 -13.46 -15.05 42.52
N PRO A 334 -13.87 -15.85 43.52
CA PRO A 334 -14.93 -15.52 44.49
C PRO A 334 -14.62 -14.33 45.40
#